data_AF-A0A929CPG4-F1
#
_entry.id   AF-A0A929CPG4-F1
#
_cell.length_a   1.000
_cell.length_b   1.000
_cell.length_c   1.000
_cell.angle_alpha   90.00
_cell.angle_beta   90.00
_cell.angle_gamma   90.00
#
_symmetry.space_group_name_H-M   'P 1'
#
loop_
_entity.id
_entity.type
_entity.pdbx_description
1 polymer ?
#
loop_
_entity_poly.entity_id
_entity_poly.type
_entity_poly.pdbx_seq_one_letter_code
_entity_poly.pdbx_strand_id
1 'polypeptide(L)'
;MKNIIRTLVVSLLCLTVTLPGFTRESVFGNFKSTEGIKSTAAGCSAPSGFRFLTVNNVRARINTGGDMWWDLPGGIGAQYFVPANGSATSLFSGSLWIGGLDINNQLKLAALRYRQIGQDYWTGPLTIDGTAAIEEETCTEYDKFFLINRADVDEYIQHTDPESGAFIPDPDYQIPESFFEYPAHGDVSKGQSFYLAPFKDADNDGFYDPTRGDYPYYDISNELCPLNYAGDPTYVPAPTMESELYENYFGGILVDQVLKGDETLWWIFNDKGNIHTETNGAAIGMEIRAQAFGFSTNDEINSMTFYSYEIINRSTYELTQTYFSPWVDTDLGYAWDDYVGCDVERGLGYCYNGLPVDEGGPEAYGDQPPAVGVDFFQGPYLDPDTCDNPSYRGDGLLGPSYRGDCQIVSADGSEIELTFGPDNDTSAVFKVQAEAINGINFGNGIKDDERYGMRRFVYHNNTGPAYSTDPQQAPQYYNFLQGIWKDNSRMLYGGNAHVTAGAVGPECDFMFPGDSDPCNWGTGGIPPNGGFNTGEIYWTEEVVGNAEGDRRFMQSAGPFTLKPGAVNYITVGIPWARA
;
A
#
# COMPACT_ATOMS: atom_id res chain seq x y z
N MET A 1 -32.37 31.50 -79.60
CA MET A 1 -33.40 30.54 -79.18
C MET A 1 -33.34 30.43 -77.66
N LYS A 2 -34.52 30.64 -77.04
CA LYS A 2 -34.96 30.59 -75.64
C LYS A 2 -34.06 30.01 -74.52
N ASN A 3 -34.10 30.76 -73.40
CA ASN A 3 -33.73 30.51 -71.99
C ASN A 3 -34.16 29.15 -71.39
N ILE A 4 -33.52 28.80 -70.24
CA ILE A 4 -33.98 28.07 -69.02
C ILE A 4 -32.95 26.97 -68.63
N ILE A 5 -32.45 26.72 -67.40
CA ILE A 5 -32.51 27.30 -66.04
C ILE A 5 -31.26 26.78 -65.28
N ARG A 6 -30.67 27.60 -64.39
CA ARG A 6 -29.66 27.23 -63.37
C ARG A 6 -30.30 26.41 -62.25
N THR A 7 -29.71 25.31 -61.77
CA THR A 7 -29.47 25.08 -60.32
C THR A 7 -28.51 23.91 -60.02
N LEU A 8 -27.57 24.18 -59.11
CA LEU A 8 -26.95 23.30 -58.09
C LEU A 8 -26.12 22.06 -58.52
N VAL A 9 -24.81 22.29 -58.64
CA VAL A 9 -23.76 21.32 -58.32
C VAL A 9 -23.42 21.51 -56.84
N VAL A 10 -23.74 20.54 -55.99
CA VAL A 10 -22.97 20.03 -54.84
C VAL A 10 -23.86 18.96 -54.22
N SER A 11 -23.40 17.70 -54.25
CA SER A 11 -23.71 16.57 -53.36
C SER A 11 -23.92 15.25 -54.13
N LEU A 12 -22.83 14.50 -54.33
CA LEU A 12 -22.92 13.04 -54.46
C LEU A 12 -21.55 12.39 -54.23
N LEU A 13 -21.24 12.03 -52.98
CA LEU A 13 -20.41 10.87 -52.67
C LEU A 13 -20.64 10.46 -51.21
N CYS A 14 -21.53 9.49 -51.00
CA CYS A 14 -21.56 8.62 -49.82
C CYS A 14 -22.52 7.47 -50.13
N LEU A 15 -21.96 6.32 -50.55
CA LEU A 15 -22.66 5.04 -50.59
C LEU A 15 -21.89 4.10 -49.67
N THR A 16 -22.40 3.92 -48.45
CA THR A 16 -22.00 2.85 -47.53
C THR A 16 -23.09 1.77 -47.54
N VAL A 17 -22.65 0.52 -47.55
CA VAL A 17 -23.48 -0.69 -47.53
C VAL A 17 -24.07 -0.87 -46.13
N THR A 18 -25.39 -1.09 -46.06
CA THR A 18 -26.13 -1.42 -44.83
C THR A 18 -26.18 -2.94 -44.61
N LEU A 19 -25.91 -3.38 -43.38
CA LEU A 19 -26.36 -4.67 -42.84
C LEU A 19 -27.40 -4.39 -41.73
N PRO A 20 -28.45 -5.21 -41.57
CA PRO A 20 -29.51 -4.96 -40.60
C PRO A 20 -29.08 -5.34 -39.18
N GLY A 21 -29.02 -4.36 -38.29
CA GLY A 21 -29.01 -4.58 -36.86
C GLY A 21 -30.41 -4.93 -36.37
N PHE A 22 -30.54 -6.03 -35.62
CA PHE A 22 -31.69 -6.26 -34.76
C PHE A 22 -31.56 -5.33 -33.55
N THR A 23 -32.33 -4.25 -33.50
CA THR A 23 -32.55 -3.48 -32.27
C THR A 23 -33.77 -4.04 -31.55
N ARG A 24 -33.58 -4.50 -30.31
CA ARG A 24 -34.66 -4.86 -29.39
C ARG A 24 -34.97 -3.64 -28.53
N GLU A 25 -36.20 -3.17 -28.64
CA GLU A 25 -36.76 -2.02 -27.96
C GLU A 25 -36.71 -2.22 -26.43
N SER A 26 -35.88 -1.45 -25.71
CA SER A 26 -35.96 -1.33 -24.26
C SER A 26 -36.95 -0.22 -23.92
N VAL A 27 -38.18 -0.61 -23.58
CA VAL A 27 -39.19 0.29 -23.01
C VAL A 27 -38.72 0.69 -21.61
N PHE A 28 -37.99 1.80 -21.50
CA PHE A 28 -37.81 2.49 -20.23
C PHE A 28 -38.98 3.44 -20.02
N GLY A 29 -39.87 3.06 -19.11
CA GLY A 29 -40.93 3.93 -18.61
C GLY A 29 -40.33 5.12 -17.86
N ASN A 30 -40.88 6.31 -18.13
CA ASN A 30 -40.60 7.53 -17.38
C ASN A 30 -40.94 7.35 -15.90
N PHE A 31 -39.93 7.12 -15.06
CA PHE A 31 -40.05 7.37 -13.63
C PHE A 31 -39.72 8.84 -13.37
N LYS A 32 -40.72 9.59 -12.91
CA LYS A 32 -40.51 10.91 -12.32
C LYS A 32 -39.59 10.75 -11.11
N SER A 33 -38.49 11.49 -11.11
CA SER A 33 -37.57 11.59 -9.99
C SER A 33 -38.29 12.15 -8.76
N THR A 34 -38.51 11.32 -7.75
CA THR A 34 -38.50 11.80 -6.36
C THR A 34 -37.07 12.14 -6.01
N GLU A 35 -36.86 13.30 -5.38
CA GLU A 35 -35.58 13.78 -4.85
C GLU A 35 -34.89 12.68 -4.04
N GLY A 36 -33.91 12.03 -4.66
CA GLY A 36 -32.96 11.13 -4.02
C GLY A 36 -31.62 11.82 -4.02
N ILE A 37 -31.02 11.95 -2.85
CA ILE A 37 -29.74 12.59 -2.59
C ILE A 37 -28.72 12.09 -3.60
N LYS A 38 -28.37 12.94 -4.58
CA LYS A 38 -27.16 12.74 -5.37
C LYS A 38 -26.01 12.94 -4.40
N SER A 39 -25.25 11.88 -4.14
CA SER A 39 -23.85 12.01 -3.73
C SER A 39 -23.13 12.78 -4.84
N THR A 40 -23.18 14.11 -4.81
CA THR A 40 -22.47 14.95 -5.76
C THR A 40 -20.99 14.83 -5.42
N ALA A 41 -20.20 14.31 -6.35
CA ALA A 41 -18.75 14.29 -6.25
C ALA A 41 -18.25 15.70 -5.88
N ALA A 42 -17.24 15.80 -5.00
CA ALA A 42 -16.76 17.09 -4.47
C ALA A 42 -16.12 17.99 -5.54
N GLY A 43 -15.83 17.44 -6.72
CA GLY A 43 -15.30 18.20 -7.85
C GLY A 43 -13.80 18.43 -7.76
N CYS A 44 -13.08 17.71 -6.87
CA CYS A 44 -11.64 17.87 -6.74
C CYS A 44 -10.91 17.61 -8.05
N SER A 45 -9.99 18.51 -8.37
CA SER A 45 -9.08 18.39 -9.51
C SER A 45 -8.04 17.28 -9.26
N ALA A 46 -7.42 16.79 -10.34
CA ALA A 46 -6.32 15.84 -10.23
C ALA A 46 -5.15 16.46 -9.43
N PRO A 47 -4.66 15.81 -8.35
CA PRO A 47 -3.49 16.30 -7.62
C PRO A 47 -2.29 16.46 -8.53
N SER A 48 -1.53 17.52 -8.30
CA SER A 48 -0.39 17.89 -9.14
C SER A 48 0.89 18.15 -8.34
N GLY A 49 0.78 18.23 -7.02
CA GLY A 49 1.90 18.36 -6.11
C GLY A 49 2.85 17.15 -6.20
N PHE A 50 4.14 17.42 -6.12
CA PHE A 50 5.17 16.40 -6.01
C PHE A 50 6.35 16.90 -5.19
N ARG A 51 7.13 15.99 -4.64
CA ARG A 51 8.41 16.28 -3.99
C ARG A 51 9.38 15.12 -4.16
N PHE A 52 10.68 15.39 -4.12
CA PHE A 52 11.69 14.33 -4.06
C PHE A 52 12.06 14.06 -2.60
N LEU A 53 12.15 12.78 -2.23
CA LEU A 53 12.86 12.31 -1.05
C LEU A 53 14.35 12.19 -1.40
N THR A 54 15.24 12.82 -0.62
CA THR A 54 16.67 12.99 -0.98
C THR A 54 17.68 12.69 0.13
N VAL A 55 17.30 11.91 1.13
CA VAL A 55 18.07 11.72 2.38
C VAL A 55 19.25 10.76 2.31
N ASN A 56 19.21 9.79 1.40
CA ASN A 56 20.15 8.68 1.36
C ASN A 56 20.70 8.46 -0.07
N ASN A 57 21.21 7.27 -0.38
CA ASN A 57 21.65 6.92 -1.73
C ASN A 57 20.47 6.75 -2.72
N VAL A 58 19.25 7.12 -2.34
CA VAL A 58 18.06 7.15 -3.19
C VAL A 58 17.61 8.60 -3.43
N ARG A 59 17.19 8.88 -4.68
CA ARG A 59 16.40 10.07 -5.00
C ARG A 59 15.09 9.61 -5.63
N ALA A 60 13.98 9.78 -4.92
CA ALA A 60 12.69 9.25 -5.34
C ALA A 60 11.62 10.35 -5.38
N ARG A 61 10.92 10.49 -6.52
CA ARG A 61 9.77 11.40 -6.64
C ARG A 61 8.51 10.79 -6.03
N ILE A 62 7.81 11.53 -5.18
CA ILE A 62 6.50 11.17 -4.63
C ILE A 62 5.47 12.19 -5.11
N ASN A 63 4.29 11.75 -5.54
CA ASN A 63 3.20 12.63 -5.95
C ASN A 63 2.09 12.62 -4.87
N THR A 64 1.41 13.75 -4.68
CA THR A 64 0.46 13.98 -3.58
C THR A 64 -0.81 13.14 -3.66
N GLY A 65 -1.19 12.65 -4.84
CA GLY A 65 -2.38 11.79 -4.98
C GLY A 65 -2.08 10.30 -4.91
N GLY A 66 -1.09 9.89 -4.10
CA GLY A 66 -0.89 8.50 -3.66
C GLY A 66 -0.05 7.61 -4.58
N ASP A 67 0.33 8.08 -5.76
CA ASP A 67 1.28 7.44 -6.66
C ASP A 67 2.68 8.07 -6.57
N MET A 68 3.69 7.34 -7.04
CA MET A 68 5.10 7.69 -6.85
C MET A 68 5.97 7.13 -7.96
N TRP A 69 7.19 7.65 -8.04
CA TRP A 69 8.31 7.20 -8.85
C TRP A 69 8.24 7.53 -10.35
N TRP A 70 7.25 8.28 -10.80
CA TRP A 70 7.12 8.70 -12.20
C TRP A 70 6.73 10.17 -12.32
N ASP A 71 6.95 10.75 -13.50
CA ASP A 71 6.49 12.09 -13.83
C ASP A 71 5.01 12.16 -14.21
N LEU A 72 4.24 13.01 -13.54
CA LEU A 72 2.82 13.30 -13.83
C LEU A 72 2.48 13.43 -15.34
N PRO A 73 1.21 13.21 -15.74
CA PRO A 73 0.82 13.09 -17.15
C PRO A 73 1.39 14.20 -18.04
N GLY A 74 2.22 13.81 -19.01
CA GLY A 74 2.93 14.72 -19.92
C GLY A 74 4.44 14.83 -19.65
N GLY A 75 4.94 14.31 -18.53
CA GLY A 75 6.35 14.01 -18.33
C GLY A 75 6.76 12.65 -18.90
N ILE A 76 8.06 12.37 -18.92
CA ILE A 76 8.63 11.13 -19.47
C ILE A 76 9.64 10.57 -18.47
N GLY A 77 9.36 9.37 -17.95
CA GLY A 77 10.37 8.51 -17.34
C GLY A 77 10.15 8.16 -15.86
N ALA A 78 10.88 7.14 -15.44
CA ALA A 78 11.08 6.74 -14.06
C ALA A 78 11.87 7.82 -13.28
N GLN A 79 11.57 7.92 -11.99
CA GLN A 79 12.05 8.96 -11.06
C GLN A 79 12.45 8.35 -9.70
N TYR A 80 12.80 7.05 -9.67
CA TYR A 80 13.39 6.36 -8.52
C TYR A 80 14.85 6.02 -8.83
N PHE A 81 15.77 6.90 -8.44
CA PHE A 81 17.18 6.78 -8.77
C PHE A 81 17.96 6.12 -7.65
N VAL A 82 18.69 5.06 -7.98
CA VAL A 82 19.74 4.45 -7.14
C VAL A 82 20.94 4.16 -8.04
N PRO A 83 22.11 4.80 -7.86
CA PRO A 83 22.41 5.82 -6.84
C PRO A 83 21.68 7.15 -7.12
N ALA A 84 21.41 7.93 -6.07
CA ALA A 84 20.62 9.18 -6.11
C ALA A 84 21.07 10.19 -7.19
N ASN A 85 22.39 10.27 -7.42
CA ASN A 85 23.02 11.19 -8.37
C ASN A 85 23.29 10.56 -9.76
N GLY A 86 22.86 9.32 -9.97
CA GLY A 86 22.99 8.60 -11.24
C GLY A 86 21.86 8.91 -12.22
N SER A 87 21.91 8.23 -13.36
CA SER A 87 20.83 8.23 -14.37
C SER A 87 19.98 6.96 -14.34
N ALA A 88 20.50 5.88 -13.73
CA ALA A 88 19.81 4.61 -13.66
C ALA A 88 18.63 4.66 -12.67
N THR A 89 17.56 3.96 -12.99
CA THR A 89 16.32 3.94 -12.21
C THR A 89 15.94 2.52 -11.83
N SER A 90 15.48 2.31 -10.60
CA SER A 90 15.08 0.98 -10.14
C SER A 90 13.58 0.70 -10.19
N LEU A 91 12.75 1.74 -10.25
CA LEU A 91 11.29 1.65 -10.22
C LEU A 91 10.67 2.70 -11.14
N PHE A 92 9.67 2.32 -11.94
CA PHE A 92 8.91 3.25 -12.77
C PHE A 92 7.73 3.86 -12.02
N SER A 93 6.80 3.06 -11.50
CA SER A 93 5.60 3.60 -10.85
C SER A 93 5.17 2.74 -9.66
N GLY A 94 4.63 3.39 -8.64
CA GLY A 94 4.06 2.71 -7.49
C GLY A 94 2.80 3.42 -7.02
N SER A 95 1.85 2.66 -6.49
CA SER A 95 0.66 3.22 -5.84
C SER A 95 0.01 2.22 -4.89
N LEU A 96 -0.93 2.72 -4.10
CA LEU A 96 -1.70 1.93 -3.14
C LEU A 96 -3.03 1.50 -3.76
N TRP A 97 -3.31 0.19 -3.73
CA TRP A 97 -4.59 -0.40 -4.13
C TRP A 97 -5.29 -0.96 -2.90
N ILE A 98 -6.54 -0.56 -2.68
CA ILE A 98 -7.40 -1.11 -1.62
C ILE A 98 -8.74 -1.50 -2.23
N GLY A 99 -9.21 -2.70 -1.88
CA GLY A 99 -10.55 -3.15 -2.26
C GLY A 99 -11.14 -4.12 -1.27
N GLY A 100 -12.46 -4.13 -1.17
CA GLY A 100 -13.20 -5.08 -0.36
C GLY A 100 -14.70 -5.02 -0.65
N LEU A 101 -15.45 -5.78 0.12
CA LEU A 101 -16.90 -5.92 -0.04
C LEU A 101 -17.62 -5.28 1.14
N ASP A 102 -18.62 -4.45 0.86
CA ASP A 102 -19.54 -4.02 1.90
C ASP A 102 -20.42 -5.18 2.40
N ILE A 103 -21.20 -4.95 3.47
CA ILE A 103 -22.10 -5.96 4.05
C ILE A 103 -23.17 -6.49 3.09
N ASN A 104 -23.40 -5.83 1.95
CA ASN A 104 -24.32 -6.25 0.89
C ASN A 104 -23.58 -6.95 -0.27
N ASN A 105 -22.30 -7.29 -0.10
CA ASN A 105 -21.39 -7.84 -1.11
C ASN A 105 -21.18 -6.91 -2.32
N GLN A 106 -21.28 -5.60 -2.14
CA GLN A 106 -20.92 -4.65 -3.19
C GLN A 106 -19.43 -4.31 -3.10
N LEU A 107 -18.73 -4.42 -4.22
CA LEU A 107 -17.33 -4.05 -4.32
C LEU A 107 -17.16 -2.54 -4.13
N LYS A 108 -16.29 -2.17 -3.18
CA LYS A 108 -15.72 -0.84 -3.00
C LYS A 108 -14.22 -0.95 -3.22
N LEU A 109 -13.65 -0.05 -4.00
CA LEU A 109 -12.26 -0.15 -4.42
C LEU A 109 -11.75 1.24 -4.81
N ALA A 110 -10.50 1.51 -4.45
CA ALA A 110 -9.70 2.59 -5.01
C ALA A 110 -8.36 2.01 -5.48
N ALA A 111 -7.98 2.30 -6.71
CA ALA A 111 -6.71 1.91 -7.26
C ALA A 111 -6.20 2.95 -8.26
N LEU A 112 -4.89 3.03 -8.41
CA LEU A 112 -4.26 3.98 -9.31
C LEU A 112 -3.10 3.31 -10.02
N ARG A 113 -2.85 3.63 -11.29
CA ARG A 113 -1.58 3.27 -11.92
C ARG A 113 -0.73 4.53 -12.07
N TYR A 114 -0.45 4.94 -13.29
CA TYR A 114 0.33 6.14 -13.62
C TYR A 114 -0.55 7.15 -14.38
N ARG A 115 -1.80 7.32 -13.91
CA ARG A 115 -2.79 8.36 -14.29
C ARG A 115 -3.00 8.63 -15.79
N GLN A 116 -2.71 7.66 -16.65
CA GLN A 116 -2.94 7.80 -18.09
C GLN A 116 -4.39 7.57 -18.51
N ILE A 117 -5.13 6.77 -17.73
CA ILE A 117 -6.53 6.44 -18.04
C ILE A 117 -7.51 7.02 -17.03
N GLY A 118 -7.09 7.27 -15.79
CA GLY A 118 -7.93 7.91 -14.80
C GLY A 118 -7.27 8.11 -13.45
N GLN A 119 -8.11 8.34 -12.44
CA GLN A 119 -7.71 8.62 -11.07
C GLN A 119 -8.83 8.24 -10.10
N ASP A 120 -8.43 7.68 -8.95
CA ASP A 120 -9.32 7.29 -7.86
C ASP A 120 -8.92 7.90 -6.50
N TYR A 121 -7.82 8.67 -6.43
CA TYR A 121 -7.35 9.37 -5.22
C TYR A 121 -7.26 10.88 -5.40
N TRP A 122 -7.55 11.65 -4.35
CA TRP A 122 -7.47 13.11 -4.27
C TRP A 122 -6.86 13.54 -2.95
N THR A 123 -6.30 14.74 -2.90
CA THR A 123 -5.63 15.28 -1.71
C THR A 123 -6.62 15.74 -0.65
N GLY A 124 -6.18 15.74 0.62
CA GLY A 124 -6.90 16.33 1.75
C GLY A 124 -7.67 15.35 2.65
N PRO A 125 -7.97 15.78 3.90
CA PRO A 125 -8.78 15.02 4.86
C PRO A 125 -10.25 14.95 4.45
N LEU A 126 -10.91 13.87 4.84
CA LEU A 126 -12.36 13.73 4.70
C LEU A 126 -13.07 14.19 5.97
N THR A 127 -14.37 14.47 5.84
CA THR A 127 -15.22 14.73 7.01
C THR A 127 -15.37 13.50 7.90
N ILE A 128 -15.48 13.75 9.21
CA ILE A 128 -15.57 12.72 10.25
C ILE A 128 -17.01 12.41 10.69
N ASP A 129 -18.01 12.97 10.01
CA ASP A 129 -19.44 12.84 10.31
C ASP A 129 -20.10 11.59 9.69
N GLY A 130 -19.29 10.68 9.15
CA GLY A 130 -19.71 9.47 8.45
C GLY A 130 -20.10 9.69 6.98
N THR A 131 -20.13 10.93 6.50
CA THR A 131 -20.37 11.18 5.07
C THR A 131 -19.11 10.99 4.23
N ALA A 132 -17.91 11.03 4.84
CA ALA A 132 -16.63 10.93 4.14
C ALA A 132 -16.56 11.91 2.96
N ALA A 133 -16.97 13.16 3.19
CA ALA A 133 -17.04 14.21 2.19
C ALA A 133 -15.80 15.11 2.21
N ILE A 134 -15.63 15.93 1.19
CA ILE A 134 -14.57 16.93 1.08
C ILE A 134 -15.05 18.07 0.18
N GLU A 135 -14.35 19.20 0.20
CA GLU A 135 -14.57 20.35 -0.67
C GLU A 135 -13.36 20.58 -1.60
N GLU A 136 -13.58 21.10 -2.81
CA GLU A 136 -12.52 21.36 -3.80
C GLU A 136 -11.39 22.25 -3.27
N GLU A 137 -11.72 23.24 -2.43
CA GLU A 137 -10.74 24.12 -1.78
C GLU A 137 -9.82 23.34 -0.84
N THR A 138 -10.37 22.39 -0.08
CA THR A 138 -9.58 21.51 0.81
C THR A 138 -8.64 20.63 0.00
N CYS A 139 -9.10 20.07 -1.13
CA CYS A 139 -8.22 19.32 -2.02
C CYS A 139 -7.04 20.17 -2.51
N THR A 140 -7.29 21.43 -2.88
CA THR A 140 -6.24 22.35 -3.34
C THR A 140 -5.27 22.74 -2.21
N GLU A 141 -5.79 23.00 -1.02
CA GLU A 141 -5.02 23.36 0.17
C GLU A 141 -4.01 22.27 0.56
N TYR A 142 -4.41 21.01 0.43
CA TYR A 142 -3.61 19.83 0.79
C TYR A 142 -2.85 19.21 -0.40
N ASP A 143 -2.84 19.83 -1.59
CA ASP A 143 -2.03 19.40 -2.73
C ASP A 143 -0.54 19.77 -2.56
N LYS A 144 0.03 19.36 -1.42
CA LYS A 144 1.41 19.65 -0.98
C LYS A 144 1.92 18.57 -0.02
N PHE A 145 3.23 18.55 0.19
CA PHE A 145 3.89 17.77 1.22
C PHE A 145 4.36 18.67 2.36
N PHE A 146 4.36 18.13 3.56
CA PHE A 146 4.94 18.74 4.75
C PHE A 146 6.27 18.03 5.05
N LEU A 147 7.38 18.74 4.85
CA LEU A 147 8.72 18.20 5.08
C LEU A 147 9.12 18.39 6.53
N ILE A 148 9.57 17.31 7.15
CA ILE A 148 10.24 17.35 8.45
C ILE A 148 11.59 16.64 8.34
N ASN A 149 12.65 17.28 8.81
CA ASN A 149 13.92 16.60 9.05
C ASN A 149 14.03 16.28 10.53
N ARG A 150 14.49 15.07 10.86
CA ARG A 150 14.71 14.68 12.25
C ARG A 150 15.75 15.56 12.94
N ALA A 151 16.80 15.95 12.22
CA ALA A 151 17.86 16.82 12.76
C ALA A 151 17.31 18.16 13.27
N ASP A 152 16.29 18.72 12.61
CA ASP A 152 15.61 19.95 13.03
C ASP A 152 14.86 19.74 14.36
N VAL A 153 14.25 18.56 14.55
CA VAL A 153 13.58 18.17 15.81
C VAL A 153 14.61 17.93 16.92
N ASP A 154 15.70 17.23 16.62
CA ASP A 154 16.79 16.98 17.58
C ASP A 154 17.45 18.30 18.05
N GLU A 155 17.61 19.29 17.16
CA GLU A 155 18.09 20.63 17.51
C GLU A 155 17.03 21.40 18.32
N TYR A 156 15.78 21.41 17.89
CA TYR A 156 14.69 22.09 18.60
C TYR A 156 14.56 21.62 20.06
N ILE A 157 14.64 20.31 20.32
CA ILE A 157 14.56 19.74 21.67
C ILE A 157 15.68 20.28 22.58
N GLN A 158 16.87 20.58 22.05
CA GLN A 158 17.97 21.16 22.83
C GLN A 158 17.67 22.59 23.30
N HIS A 159 16.73 23.27 22.65
CA HIS A 159 16.22 24.58 23.03
C HIS A 159 14.94 24.50 23.89
N THR A 160 14.59 23.32 24.40
CA THR A 160 13.48 23.16 25.36
C THR A 160 13.98 22.93 26.78
N ASP A 161 13.18 23.31 27.77
CA ASP A 161 13.43 23.00 29.17
C ASP A 161 13.30 21.48 29.41
N PRO A 162 14.33 20.78 29.92
CA PRO A 162 14.28 19.32 30.04
C PRO A 162 13.23 18.77 31.01
N GLU A 163 12.69 19.59 31.91
CA GLU A 163 11.68 19.16 32.89
C GLU A 163 10.26 19.47 32.42
N SER A 164 10.04 20.67 31.88
CA SER A 164 8.71 21.15 31.47
C SER A 164 8.44 21.02 29.97
N GLY A 165 9.45 20.76 29.14
CA GLY A 165 9.34 20.74 27.68
C GLY A 165 9.15 22.11 27.03
N ALA A 166 9.05 23.20 27.81
CA ALA A 166 8.77 24.53 27.29
C ALA A 166 9.93 25.06 26.45
N PHE A 167 9.61 25.67 25.30
CA PHE A 167 10.62 26.30 24.45
C PHE A 167 11.32 27.47 25.18
N ILE A 168 12.64 27.51 25.10
CA ILE A 168 13.51 28.54 25.67
C ILE A 168 14.01 29.44 24.52
N PRO A 169 13.54 30.69 24.41
CA PRO A 169 13.96 31.59 23.35
C PRO A 169 15.48 31.82 23.36
N ASP A 170 16.11 31.55 22.22
CA ASP A 170 17.53 31.74 21.98
C ASP A 170 17.72 32.75 20.81
N PRO A 171 18.51 33.83 21.00
CA PRO A 171 18.80 34.79 19.93
C PRO A 171 19.50 34.21 18.69
N ASP A 172 20.23 33.10 18.84
CA ASP A 172 21.04 32.49 17.78
C ASP A 172 20.34 31.30 17.09
N TYR A 173 19.18 30.87 17.59
CA TYR A 173 18.35 29.81 17.02
C TYR A 173 17.01 30.36 16.52
N GLN A 174 16.49 29.79 15.43
CA GLN A 174 15.16 30.11 14.90
C GLN A 174 14.42 28.79 14.67
N ILE A 175 13.20 28.71 15.19
CA ILE A 175 12.32 27.56 14.93
C ILE A 175 12.11 27.45 13.41
N PRO A 176 12.34 26.28 12.80
CA PRO A 176 12.16 26.09 11.37
C PRO A 176 10.73 26.39 10.91
N GLU A 177 10.58 27.00 9.73
CA GLU A 177 9.25 27.33 9.18
C GLU A 177 8.35 26.10 9.03
N SER A 178 8.95 24.93 8.75
CA SER A 178 8.22 23.66 8.66
C SER A 178 7.47 23.29 9.94
N PHE A 179 7.91 23.78 11.10
CA PHE A 179 7.19 23.57 12.36
C PHE A 179 5.92 24.39 12.40
N PHE A 180 5.91 25.62 11.88
CA PHE A 180 4.69 26.45 11.82
C PHE A 180 3.73 26.02 10.71
N GLU A 181 4.26 25.45 9.62
CA GLU A 181 3.46 24.88 8.54
C GLU A 181 2.94 23.47 8.83
N TYR A 182 3.37 22.84 9.94
CA TYR A 182 3.05 21.46 10.25
C TYR A 182 1.54 21.25 10.44
N PRO A 183 0.93 20.23 9.79
CA PRO A 183 -0.52 20.06 9.77
C PRO A 183 -0.98 19.23 10.98
N ALA A 184 -0.62 19.65 12.19
CA ALA A 184 -1.04 18.98 13.42
C ALA A 184 -2.57 18.93 13.53
N HIS A 185 -3.24 20.00 13.08
CA HIS A 185 -4.69 20.17 13.21
C HIS A 185 -5.41 20.33 11.88
N GLY A 186 -6.61 19.73 11.81
CA GLY A 186 -7.58 19.96 10.74
C GLY A 186 -8.58 21.06 11.08
N ASP A 187 -9.33 21.50 10.07
CA ASP A 187 -10.39 22.51 10.23
C ASP A 187 -11.70 21.86 10.66
N VAL A 188 -11.98 21.91 11.96
CA VAL A 188 -13.22 21.39 12.56
C VAL A 188 -14.48 22.07 12.01
N SER A 189 -14.39 23.29 11.48
CA SER A 189 -15.53 23.99 10.87
C SER A 189 -15.92 23.39 9.51
N LYS A 190 -14.97 22.74 8.84
CA LYS A 190 -15.17 21.92 7.63
C LYS A 190 -15.51 20.46 7.96
N GLY A 191 -15.70 20.12 9.24
CA GLY A 191 -16.01 18.76 9.69
C GLY A 191 -14.83 17.79 9.65
N GLN A 192 -13.61 18.30 9.62
CA GLN A 192 -12.37 17.50 9.65
C GLN A 192 -12.04 17.08 11.09
N SER A 193 -11.16 16.09 11.22
CA SER A 193 -10.59 15.72 12.50
C SER A 193 -9.72 16.85 13.07
N PHE A 194 -9.81 17.10 14.38
CA PHE A 194 -8.96 18.09 15.04
C PHE A 194 -7.49 17.64 15.11
N TYR A 195 -7.21 16.34 15.12
CA TYR A 195 -5.85 15.79 15.10
C TYR A 195 -5.58 15.10 13.77
N LEU A 196 -4.59 15.60 13.02
CA LEU A 196 -4.20 15.07 11.71
C LEU A 196 -2.80 14.43 11.77
N ALA A 197 -1.74 15.23 11.88
CA ALA A 197 -0.37 14.74 11.98
C ALA A 197 0.10 14.65 13.45
N PRO A 198 0.92 13.65 13.80
CA PRO A 198 1.34 13.43 15.19
C PRO A 198 2.32 14.50 15.68
N PHE A 199 2.06 15.05 16.86
CA PHE A 199 2.96 16.00 17.51
C PHE A 199 3.16 15.67 18.99
N LYS A 200 4.29 16.11 19.53
CA LYS A 200 4.53 16.11 20.96
C LYS A 200 3.91 17.37 21.52
N ASP A 201 2.87 17.18 22.32
CA ASP A 201 2.25 18.23 23.13
C ASP A 201 3.04 18.37 24.45
N ALA A 202 3.84 19.42 24.57
CA ALA A 202 4.74 19.62 25.69
C ALA A 202 4.00 20.11 26.94
N ASP A 203 3.00 20.97 26.78
CA ASP A 203 2.26 21.58 27.89
C ASP A 203 0.91 20.91 28.19
N ASN A 204 0.53 19.91 27.38
CA ASN A 204 -0.68 19.09 27.48
C ASN A 204 -1.97 19.90 27.34
N ASP A 205 -1.96 20.96 26.53
CA ASP A 205 -3.16 21.75 26.25
C ASP A 205 -3.97 21.28 25.03
N GLY A 206 -3.41 20.35 24.24
CA GLY A 206 -3.98 19.75 23.05
C GLY A 206 -3.82 20.57 21.77
N PHE A 207 -3.21 21.76 21.83
CA PHE A 207 -3.00 22.65 20.69
C PHE A 207 -1.52 22.73 20.34
N TYR A 208 -1.19 22.45 19.09
CA TYR A 208 0.16 22.53 18.59
C TYR A 208 0.64 23.98 18.45
N ASP A 209 1.61 24.37 19.26
CA ASP A 209 2.31 25.65 19.23
C ASP A 209 3.84 25.45 19.46
N PRO A 210 4.66 25.54 18.40
CA PRO A 210 6.11 25.46 18.52
C PRO A 210 6.74 26.55 19.41
N THR A 211 6.04 27.63 19.73
CA THR A 211 6.55 28.65 20.66
C THR A 211 6.34 28.26 22.13
N ARG A 212 5.58 27.21 22.39
CA ARG A 212 5.27 26.68 23.73
C ARG A 212 5.99 25.39 24.06
N GLY A 213 6.73 24.80 23.12
CA GLY A 213 7.48 23.57 23.34
C GLY A 213 7.07 22.41 22.43
N ASP A 214 6.01 22.56 21.65
CA ASP A 214 5.50 21.47 20.81
C ASP A 214 6.34 21.25 19.55
N TYR A 215 6.35 20.03 19.04
CA TYR A 215 7.10 19.69 17.84
C TYR A 215 6.54 18.47 17.11
N PRO A 216 6.81 18.33 15.79
CA PRO A 216 6.47 17.12 15.02
C PRO A 216 7.08 15.87 15.67
N TYR A 217 6.27 14.85 15.95
CA TYR A 217 6.69 13.82 16.91
C TYR A 217 7.48 12.66 16.29
N TYR A 218 8.71 12.48 16.77
CA TYR A 218 9.51 11.25 16.63
C TYR A 218 9.66 10.58 18.00
N ASP A 219 9.53 9.25 18.07
CA ASP A 219 9.81 8.48 19.28
C ASP A 219 11.33 8.27 19.48
N ILE A 220 12.04 9.35 19.83
CA ILE A 220 13.51 9.37 19.92
C ILE A 220 14.04 8.46 21.03
N SER A 221 13.33 8.37 22.17
CA SER A 221 13.72 7.50 23.28
C SER A 221 13.33 6.04 23.07
N ASN A 222 12.59 5.74 21.99
CA ASN A 222 12.06 4.42 21.66
C ASN A 222 11.16 3.86 22.78
N GLU A 223 10.45 4.72 23.50
CA GLU A 223 9.62 4.35 24.65
C GLU A 223 8.28 3.75 24.22
N LEU A 224 7.79 4.08 23.02
CA LEU A 224 6.53 3.56 22.50
C LEU A 224 6.67 2.16 21.90
N CYS A 225 7.89 1.69 21.66
CA CYS A 225 8.16 0.38 21.04
C CYS A 225 7.53 -0.78 21.85
N PRO A 226 6.55 -1.52 21.28
CA PRO A 226 5.88 -2.62 21.98
C PRO A 226 6.82 -3.74 22.40
N LEU A 227 7.92 -3.94 21.69
CA LEU A 227 8.92 -4.98 22.00
C LEU A 227 9.59 -4.77 23.36
N ASN A 228 9.64 -3.54 23.88
CA ASN A 228 10.12 -3.28 25.24
C ASN A 228 9.21 -3.88 26.32
N TYR A 229 7.98 -4.26 25.95
CA TYR A 229 6.94 -4.80 26.83
C TYR A 229 6.52 -6.22 26.41
N ALA A 230 7.29 -6.88 25.55
CA ALA A 230 6.99 -8.24 25.11
C ALA A 230 6.87 -9.20 26.31
N GLY A 231 5.80 -9.98 26.34
CA GLY A 231 5.45 -10.87 27.45
C GLY A 231 4.79 -10.20 28.67
N ASP A 232 4.53 -8.89 28.64
CA ASP A 232 3.71 -8.22 29.66
C ASP A 232 2.21 -8.29 29.30
N PRO A 233 1.39 -9.11 30.00
CA PRO A 233 -0.03 -9.25 29.69
C PRO A 233 -0.85 -8.02 30.08
N THR A 234 -0.24 -7.01 30.70
CA THR A 234 -0.87 -5.76 31.12
C THR A 234 -0.49 -4.58 30.24
N TYR A 235 0.40 -4.77 29.27
CA TYR A 235 0.78 -3.73 28.32
C TYR A 235 -0.43 -3.29 27.49
N VAL A 236 -0.61 -1.98 27.41
CA VAL A 236 -1.59 -1.33 26.56
C VAL A 236 -0.84 -0.29 25.74
N PRO A 237 -0.81 -0.41 24.39
CA PRO A 237 -0.19 0.60 23.54
C PRO A 237 -0.78 1.99 23.78
N ALA A 238 0.06 3.02 23.68
CA ALA A 238 -0.41 4.40 23.76
C ALA A 238 -1.39 4.68 22.61
N PRO A 239 -2.60 5.21 22.90
CA PRO A 239 -3.56 5.57 21.86
C PRO A 239 -3.07 6.79 21.07
N THR A 240 -3.59 6.98 19.86
CA THR A 240 -3.42 8.25 19.13
C THR A 240 -4.30 9.33 19.75
N MET A 241 -3.90 10.60 19.63
CA MET A 241 -4.70 11.73 20.14
C MET A 241 -6.11 11.78 19.51
N GLU A 242 -6.24 11.36 18.24
CA GLU A 242 -7.53 11.27 17.56
C GLU A 242 -8.43 10.21 18.20
N SER A 243 -7.90 9.01 18.49
CA SER A 243 -8.64 7.95 19.15
C SER A 243 -9.02 8.28 20.60
N GLU A 244 -8.22 9.09 21.29
CA GLU A 244 -8.59 9.61 22.61
C GLU A 244 -9.73 10.64 22.55
N LEU A 245 -9.71 11.51 21.53
CA LEU A 245 -10.72 12.57 21.39
C LEU A 245 -12.05 12.04 20.85
N TYR A 246 -12.03 11.03 19.98
CA TYR A 246 -13.21 10.57 19.27
C TYR A 246 -13.40 9.04 19.43
N GLU A 247 -14.37 8.64 20.26
CA GLU A 247 -14.65 7.23 20.58
C GLU A 247 -14.94 6.33 19.36
N ASN A 248 -15.39 6.89 18.25
CA ASN A 248 -15.69 6.13 17.04
C ASN A 248 -14.44 5.80 16.21
N TYR A 249 -13.26 6.32 16.57
CA TYR A 249 -12.01 6.07 15.86
C TYR A 249 -11.08 5.22 16.72
N PHE A 250 -10.73 4.03 16.25
CA PHE A 250 -10.04 3.02 17.05
C PHE A 250 -9.14 2.12 16.20
N GLY A 251 -8.22 1.40 16.85
CA GLY A 251 -7.28 0.47 16.22
C GLY A 251 -5.90 1.08 15.90
N GLY A 252 -5.80 2.40 15.84
CA GLY A 252 -4.52 3.11 15.69
C GLY A 252 -3.79 3.22 17.03
N ILE A 253 -2.47 3.04 17.00
CA ILE A 253 -1.58 3.22 18.16
C ILE A 253 -0.50 4.25 17.85
N LEU A 254 -0.05 4.99 18.86
CA LEU A 254 0.83 6.14 18.68
C LEU A 254 2.19 5.77 18.08
N VAL A 255 2.76 4.62 18.47
CA VAL A 255 4.05 4.13 17.95
C VAL A 255 4.04 3.95 16.44
N ASP A 256 2.90 3.57 15.89
CA ASP A 256 2.74 3.47 14.45
C ASP A 256 2.58 4.85 13.83
N GLN A 257 1.83 5.75 14.46
CA GLN A 257 1.52 7.05 13.87
C GLN A 257 2.73 7.98 13.78
N VAL A 258 3.64 7.97 14.76
CA VAL A 258 4.79 8.90 14.83
C VAL A 258 5.67 8.91 13.58
N LEU A 259 6.36 10.03 13.38
CA LEU A 259 7.27 10.26 12.26
C LEU A 259 8.48 9.33 12.33
N LYS A 260 8.97 8.94 11.15
CA LYS A 260 10.08 7.99 10.98
C LYS A 260 11.07 8.51 9.94
N GLY A 261 12.33 8.05 10.04
CA GLY A 261 13.40 8.46 9.14
C GLY A 261 14.11 9.73 9.56
N ASP A 262 15.17 10.08 8.84
CA ASP A 262 15.91 11.33 9.05
C ASP A 262 15.36 12.48 8.18
N GLU A 263 14.70 12.14 7.06
CA GLU A 263 13.87 13.03 6.25
C GLU A 263 12.51 12.36 6.05
N THR A 264 11.43 13.09 6.31
CA THR A 264 10.05 12.61 6.21
C THR A 264 9.21 13.58 5.41
N LEU A 265 8.58 13.07 4.36
CA LEU A 265 7.51 13.75 3.64
C LEU A 265 6.18 13.25 4.21
N TRP A 266 5.41 14.11 4.88
CA TRP A 266 4.06 13.78 5.35
C TRP A 266 3.00 14.42 4.44
N TRP A 267 1.92 13.70 4.13
CA TRP A 267 0.78 14.24 3.37
C TRP A 267 -0.50 13.42 3.62
N ILE A 268 -1.63 13.93 3.12
CA ILE A 268 -2.94 13.32 3.29
C ILE A 268 -3.70 13.29 1.97
N PHE A 269 -4.32 12.15 1.67
CA PHE A 269 -5.15 11.95 0.48
C PHE A 269 -6.32 11.00 0.80
N ASN A 270 -7.26 10.86 -0.12
CA ASN A 270 -8.49 10.13 0.06
C ASN A 270 -9.03 9.59 -1.27
N ASP A 271 -10.00 8.68 -1.21
CA ASP A 271 -10.62 8.12 -2.41
C ASP A 271 -12.00 8.71 -2.76
N LYS A 272 -12.39 9.84 -2.17
CA LYS A 272 -13.77 10.38 -2.31
C LYS A 272 -13.86 11.85 -2.72
N GLY A 273 -12.76 12.40 -3.25
CA GLY A 273 -12.72 13.75 -3.82
C GLY A 273 -13.45 13.91 -5.16
N ASN A 274 -13.56 12.87 -5.98
CA ASN A 274 -14.35 12.91 -7.22
C ASN A 274 -14.82 11.51 -7.66
N ILE A 275 -15.41 11.42 -8.85
CA ILE A 275 -15.79 10.14 -9.47
C ILE A 275 -14.52 9.38 -9.84
N HIS A 276 -14.46 8.11 -9.43
CA HIS A 276 -13.40 7.17 -9.82
C HIS A 276 -13.41 6.95 -11.34
N THR A 277 -12.26 7.15 -11.96
CA THR A 277 -12.11 7.04 -13.42
C THR A 277 -11.05 6.03 -13.85
N GLU A 278 -10.12 5.65 -12.96
CA GLU A 278 -9.14 4.59 -13.25
C GLU A 278 -9.84 3.22 -13.23
N THR A 279 -10.56 2.95 -12.14
CA THR A 279 -11.24 1.66 -11.94
C THR A 279 -12.70 1.67 -12.36
N ASN A 280 -13.31 2.86 -12.42
CA ASN A 280 -14.77 3.06 -12.46
C ASN A 280 -15.51 2.37 -11.28
N GLY A 281 -14.79 2.14 -10.18
CA GLY A 281 -15.29 1.52 -8.95
C GLY A 281 -16.16 2.46 -8.13
N ALA A 282 -16.82 1.90 -7.12
CA ALA A 282 -17.47 2.72 -6.10
C ALA A 282 -16.45 3.05 -5.01
N ALA A 283 -16.31 4.35 -4.71
CA ALA A 283 -15.45 4.83 -3.62
C ALA A 283 -15.81 4.19 -2.28
N ILE A 284 -14.79 3.95 -1.48
CA ILE A 284 -14.84 3.44 -0.11
C ILE A 284 -15.20 4.56 0.86
N GLY A 285 -14.66 5.77 0.70
CA GLY A 285 -14.66 6.79 1.76
C GLY A 285 -13.46 6.60 2.69
N MET A 286 -12.31 6.32 2.10
CA MET A 286 -11.04 6.10 2.75
C MET A 286 -10.24 7.40 2.82
N GLU A 287 -9.77 7.75 4.01
CA GLU A 287 -8.73 8.76 4.22
C GLU A 287 -7.40 8.02 4.48
N ILE A 288 -6.34 8.51 3.87
CA ILE A 288 -4.99 7.98 4.00
C ILE A 288 -4.06 9.12 4.43
N ARG A 289 -3.46 8.99 5.61
CA ARG A 289 -2.38 9.85 6.09
C ARG A 289 -1.08 9.12 5.89
N ALA A 290 -0.21 9.68 5.06
CA ALA A 290 0.95 8.98 4.55
C ALA A 290 2.24 9.69 4.94
N GLN A 291 3.29 8.90 5.11
CA GLN A 291 4.66 9.38 5.18
C GLN A 291 5.58 8.58 4.26
N ALA A 292 6.48 9.28 3.59
CA ALA A 292 7.59 8.72 2.83
C ALA A 292 8.88 9.17 3.49
N PHE A 293 9.76 8.24 3.81
CA PHE A 293 10.94 8.52 4.60
C PHE A 293 12.12 7.64 4.24
N GLY A 294 13.31 8.07 4.66
CA GLY A 294 14.55 7.31 4.53
C GLY A 294 15.51 7.64 5.66
N PHE A 295 16.56 6.83 5.79
CA PHE A 295 17.57 6.98 6.82
C PHE A 295 18.93 7.26 6.19
N SER A 296 19.69 8.17 6.81
CA SER A 296 21.06 8.47 6.43
C SER A 296 22.00 7.51 7.17
N THR A 297 22.26 6.35 6.56
CA THR A 297 23.10 5.29 7.14
C THR A 297 24.31 4.98 6.25
N ASN A 298 25.22 4.13 6.75
CA ASN A 298 26.38 3.63 5.98
C ASN A 298 26.26 2.14 5.62
N ASP A 299 25.07 1.56 5.78
CA ASP A 299 24.74 0.16 5.52
C ASP A 299 23.72 0.05 4.37
N GLU A 300 23.13 -1.12 4.17
CA GLU A 300 22.18 -1.40 3.09
C GLU A 300 20.92 -0.51 3.15
N ILE A 301 20.53 -0.03 4.33
CA ILE A 301 19.36 0.85 4.52
C ILE A 301 19.57 2.17 3.76
N ASN A 302 20.82 2.58 3.54
CA ASN A 302 21.15 3.79 2.79
C ASN A 302 20.66 3.74 1.33
N SER A 303 20.33 2.56 0.80
CA SER A 303 19.76 2.41 -0.55
C SER A 303 18.29 1.98 -0.55
N MET A 304 17.58 2.20 0.57
CA MET A 304 16.15 1.85 0.72
C MET A 304 15.29 3.09 0.97
N THR A 305 14.03 3.04 0.57
CA THR A 305 13.02 4.02 1.03
C THR A 305 11.86 3.29 1.70
N PHE A 306 11.11 4.03 2.51
CA PHE A 306 10.01 3.49 3.29
C PHE A 306 8.78 4.37 3.14
N TYR A 307 7.61 3.74 3.19
CA TYR A 307 6.32 4.37 3.03
C TYR A 307 5.39 3.84 4.10
N SER A 308 4.79 4.71 4.90
CA SER A 308 3.78 4.31 5.87
C SER A 308 2.44 4.99 5.58
N TYR A 309 1.37 4.24 5.81
CA TYR A 309 0.00 4.63 5.52
C TYR A 309 -0.87 4.34 6.75
N GLU A 310 -1.38 5.40 7.37
CA GLU A 310 -2.51 5.32 8.27
C GLU A 310 -3.79 5.38 7.43
N ILE A 311 -4.53 4.28 7.42
CA ILE A 311 -5.71 4.07 6.58
C ILE A 311 -6.94 4.13 7.48
N ILE A 312 -7.85 5.06 7.19
CA ILE A 312 -8.99 5.37 8.05
C ILE A 312 -10.27 5.22 7.25
N ASN A 313 -11.13 4.28 7.65
CA ASN A 313 -12.46 4.14 7.06
C ASN A 313 -13.39 5.22 7.60
N ARG A 314 -13.51 6.35 6.89
CA ARG A 314 -14.40 7.48 7.24
C ARG A 314 -15.86 7.24 6.85
N SER A 315 -16.16 6.11 6.20
CA SER A 315 -17.51 5.76 5.75
C SER A 315 -18.39 5.25 6.90
N THR A 316 -19.66 4.96 6.60
CA THR A 316 -20.64 4.41 7.55
C THR A 316 -20.82 2.89 7.44
N TYR A 317 -20.04 2.22 6.59
CA TYR A 317 -20.16 0.78 6.38
C TYR A 317 -18.86 0.05 6.67
N GLU A 318 -19.02 -1.20 7.10
CA GLU A 318 -17.92 -2.14 7.26
C GLU A 318 -17.49 -2.65 5.88
N LEU A 319 -16.17 -2.71 5.68
CA LEU A 319 -15.53 -3.33 4.53
C LEU A 319 -14.95 -4.67 4.97
N THR A 320 -15.45 -5.74 4.39
CA THR A 320 -15.01 -7.12 4.62
C THR A 320 -14.22 -7.62 3.41
N GLN A 321 -13.47 -8.72 3.58
CA GLN A 321 -12.61 -9.23 2.50
C GLN A 321 -11.68 -8.15 1.96
N THR A 322 -11.17 -7.29 2.85
CA THR A 322 -10.37 -6.13 2.45
C THR A 322 -8.96 -6.59 2.14
N TYR A 323 -8.48 -6.23 0.96
CA TYR A 323 -7.10 -6.43 0.56
C TYR A 323 -6.41 -5.09 0.37
N PHE A 324 -5.15 -5.05 0.77
CA PHE A 324 -4.24 -3.93 0.57
C PHE A 324 -3.07 -4.41 -0.29
N SER A 325 -2.63 -3.61 -1.26
CA SER A 325 -1.40 -3.90 -1.99
C SER A 325 -0.70 -2.62 -2.43
N PRO A 326 0.63 -2.50 -2.26
CA PRO A 326 1.40 -1.72 -3.21
C PRO A 326 1.29 -2.41 -4.59
N TRP A 327 0.85 -1.68 -5.59
CA TRP A 327 1.01 -2.04 -6.99
C TRP A 327 2.27 -1.35 -7.51
N VAL A 328 3.11 -2.09 -8.23
CA VAL A 328 4.40 -1.61 -8.71
C VAL A 328 4.59 -1.95 -10.18
N ASP A 329 5.04 -0.96 -10.94
CA ASP A 329 5.58 -1.04 -12.29
C ASP A 329 7.10 -0.87 -12.17
N THR A 330 7.84 -1.96 -12.40
CA THR A 330 9.23 -2.03 -11.91
C THR A 330 10.22 -1.35 -12.85
N ASP A 331 10.18 -1.61 -14.15
CA ASP A 331 11.18 -1.12 -15.13
C ASP A 331 12.59 -0.98 -14.51
N LEU A 332 13.19 -2.11 -14.12
CA LEU A 332 14.47 -2.11 -13.40
C LEU A 332 15.62 -1.81 -14.36
N GLY A 333 15.90 -0.53 -14.52
CA GLY A 333 16.74 -0.06 -15.60
C GLY A 333 16.04 -0.23 -16.93
N TYR A 334 16.52 -1.12 -17.80
CA TYR A 334 15.82 -1.40 -19.05
C TYR A 334 14.62 -2.33 -18.83
N ALA A 335 13.41 -1.80 -19.03
CA ALA A 335 12.18 -2.55 -18.74
C ALA A 335 11.97 -3.86 -19.53
N TRP A 336 12.72 -4.12 -20.62
CA TRP A 336 12.43 -5.25 -21.51
C TRP A 336 13.24 -6.51 -21.20
N ASP A 337 14.14 -6.47 -20.22
CA ASP A 337 14.88 -7.63 -19.73
C ASP A 337 14.58 -8.00 -18.27
N ASP A 338 13.45 -7.54 -17.73
CA ASP A 338 13.03 -7.82 -16.36
C ASP A 338 12.37 -9.19 -16.16
N TYR A 339 12.67 -9.79 -15.00
CA TYR A 339 11.93 -10.88 -14.37
C TYR A 339 11.45 -10.48 -12.97
N VAL A 340 10.44 -11.19 -12.46
CA VAL A 340 9.92 -11.03 -11.11
C VAL A 340 9.85 -12.35 -10.35
N GLY A 341 9.84 -12.23 -9.03
CA GLY A 341 9.64 -13.36 -8.13
C GLY A 341 9.25 -12.91 -6.74
N CYS A 342 9.08 -13.87 -5.84
CA CYS A 342 8.85 -13.56 -4.44
C CYS A 342 9.58 -14.52 -3.51
N ASP A 343 9.88 -14.03 -2.31
CA ASP A 343 10.36 -14.80 -1.18
C ASP A 343 9.22 -14.88 -0.16
N VAL A 344 8.65 -16.08 -0.03
CA VAL A 344 7.46 -16.33 0.78
C VAL A 344 7.74 -16.16 2.26
N GLU A 345 8.84 -16.73 2.76
CA GLU A 345 9.23 -16.63 4.19
C GLU A 345 9.60 -15.21 4.61
N ARG A 346 10.20 -14.42 3.71
CA ARG A 346 10.50 -13.00 3.99
C ARG A 346 9.31 -12.08 3.74
N GLY A 347 8.31 -12.53 2.97
CA GLY A 347 7.20 -11.68 2.56
C GLY A 347 7.63 -10.63 1.51
N LEU A 348 8.62 -10.93 0.67
CA LEU A 348 9.25 -9.98 -0.24
C LEU A 348 8.88 -10.28 -1.70
N GLY A 349 8.28 -9.33 -2.41
CA GLY A 349 8.19 -9.32 -3.87
C GLY A 349 9.41 -8.64 -4.47
N TYR A 350 9.96 -9.14 -5.57
CA TYR A 350 11.17 -8.56 -6.17
C TYR A 350 11.21 -8.63 -7.70
N CYS A 351 11.95 -7.69 -8.27
CA CYS A 351 12.33 -7.61 -9.67
C CYS A 351 13.85 -7.72 -9.81
N TYR A 352 14.29 -8.40 -10.86
CA TYR A 352 15.69 -8.64 -11.18
C TYR A 352 15.86 -8.78 -12.69
N ASN A 353 17.07 -8.48 -13.16
CA ASN A 353 17.35 -8.58 -14.58
C ASN A 353 17.49 -10.04 -15.02
N GLY A 354 16.87 -10.39 -16.16
CA GLY A 354 17.00 -11.68 -16.83
C GLY A 354 18.33 -11.85 -17.56
N LEU A 355 19.10 -10.77 -17.76
CA LEU A 355 20.41 -10.78 -18.39
C LEU A 355 21.53 -10.30 -17.43
N PRO A 356 22.78 -10.80 -17.58
CA PRO A 356 23.90 -10.35 -16.75
C PRO A 356 24.32 -8.88 -16.93
N VAL A 357 23.86 -8.26 -18.02
CA VAL A 357 24.13 -6.87 -18.39
C VAL A 357 22.80 -6.24 -18.79
N ASP A 358 22.43 -5.16 -18.10
CA ASP A 358 21.27 -4.34 -18.41
C ASP A 358 21.67 -3.27 -19.43
N GLU A 359 21.14 -3.36 -20.65
CA GLU A 359 21.44 -2.46 -21.77
C GLU A 359 20.14 -2.01 -22.45
N GLY A 360 19.94 -0.70 -22.61
CA GLY A 360 18.76 -0.24 -23.35
C GLY A 360 18.45 1.25 -23.29
N GLY A 361 19.13 1.99 -22.43
CA GLY A 361 18.90 3.43 -22.30
C GLY A 361 19.75 4.06 -21.19
N PRO A 362 19.60 5.38 -20.95
CA PRO A 362 20.22 6.06 -19.81
C PRO A 362 19.78 5.53 -18.44
N GLU A 363 18.63 4.85 -18.38
CA GLU A 363 18.07 4.18 -17.21
C GLU A 363 18.79 2.87 -16.84
N ALA A 364 19.52 2.27 -17.79
CA ALA A 364 20.13 0.96 -17.63
C ALA A 364 21.34 0.95 -16.65
N TYR A 365 21.52 -0.15 -15.93
CA TYR A 365 22.56 -0.37 -14.92
C TYR A 365 23.89 -0.89 -15.46
N GLY A 366 23.92 -1.43 -16.68
CA GLY A 366 25.09 -2.08 -17.27
C GLY A 366 25.41 -3.42 -16.61
N ASP A 367 26.70 -3.73 -16.48
CA ASP A 367 27.18 -4.97 -15.86
C ASP A 367 26.70 -5.10 -14.40
N GLN A 368 26.34 -6.33 -14.00
CA GLN A 368 25.90 -6.64 -12.63
C GLN A 368 24.70 -5.77 -12.20
N PRO A 369 23.55 -5.86 -12.90
CA PRO A 369 22.36 -5.11 -12.52
C PRO A 369 21.90 -5.48 -11.10
N PRO A 370 21.26 -4.54 -10.37
CA PRO A 370 20.73 -4.80 -9.05
C PRO A 370 19.49 -5.72 -9.08
N ALA A 371 18.99 -6.04 -7.90
CA ALA A 371 17.60 -6.42 -7.69
C ALA A 371 16.92 -5.38 -6.79
N VAL A 372 15.64 -5.14 -7.04
CA VAL A 372 14.79 -4.25 -6.23
C VAL A 372 13.60 -5.02 -5.70
N GLY A 373 13.23 -4.78 -4.45
CA GLY A 373 12.12 -5.45 -3.80
C GLY A 373 11.09 -4.49 -3.22
N VAL A 374 9.98 -5.08 -2.80
CA VAL A 374 8.87 -4.44 -2.08
C VAL A 374 8.53 -5.37 -0.93
N ASP A 375 8.43 -4.85 0.29
CA ASP A 375 8.21 -5.69 1.48
C ASP A 375 7.27 -5.00 2.48
N PHE A 376 6.44 -5.79 3.16
CA PHE A 376 5.65 -5.33 4.31
C PHE A 376 6.49 -5.41 5.58
N PHE A 377 7.06 -4.28 5.99
CA PHE A 377 7.70 -4.17 7.30
C PHE A 377 6.66 -4.13 8.43
N GLN A 378 5.47 -3.60 8.14
CA GLN A 378 4.27 -3.73 8.96
C GLN A 378 3.08 -3.84 8.01
N GLY A 379 2.44 -5.01 7.90
CA GLY A 379 1.19 -5.11 7.15
C GLY A 379 -0.04 -4.72 7.99
N PRO A 380 -1.24 -4.86 7.39
CA PRO A 380 -2.48 -4.66 8.12
C PRO A 380 -2.56 -5.58 9.33
N TYR A 381 -3.14 -5.09 10.43
CA TYR A 381 -3.50 -5.93 11.56
C TYR A 381 -4.42 -7.10 11.16
N LEU A 382 -4.22 -8.24 11.81
CA LEU A 382 -5.19 -9.33 11.80
C LEU A 382 -6.49 -8.89 12.49
N ASP A 383 -7.60 -9.51 12.10
CA ASP A 383 -8.87 -9.27 12.79
C ASP A 383 -8.76 -9.81 14.23
N PRO A 384 -9.04 -9.00 15.26
CA PRO A 384 -8.77 -9.35 16.64
C PRO A 384 -9.57 -10.58 17.09
N ASP A 385 -8.89 -11.51 17.74
CA ASP A 385 -9.42 -12.77 18.26
C ASP A 385 -9.13 -12.98 19.76
N THR A 386 -8.56 -11.99 20.43
CA THR A 386 -8.21 -11.94 21.86
C THR A 386 -7.06 -12.84 22.29
N CYS A 387 -6.33 -13.41 21.32
CA CYS A 387 -5.17 -14.26 21.53
C CYS A 387 -3.88 -13.61 21.03
N ASP A 388 -2.76 -14.13 21.54
CA ASP A 388 -1.46 -14.00 20.88
C ASP A 388 -1.29 -15.24 19.98
N ASN A 389 -1.47 -15.10 18.67
CA ASN A 389 -1.48 -16.22 17.74
C ASN A 389 -0.08 -16.86 17.63
N PRO A 390 0.03 -18.19 17.43
CA PRO A 390 1.32 -18.87 17.42
C PRO A 390 2.28 -18.38 16.34
N SER A 391 3.52 -18.08 16.74
CA SER A 391 4.60 -17.79 15.80
C SER A 391 4.99 -19.02 14.97
N TYR A 392 5.45 -18.80 13.74
CA TYR A 392 6.08 -19.87 12.96
C TYR A 392 7.48 -20.20 13.47
N ARG A 393 8.37 -19.20 13.62
CA ARG A 393 9.80 -19.42 13.93
C ARG A 393 10.21 -19.19 15.39
N GLY A 394 9.32 -18.71 16.24
CA GLY A 394 9.64 -18.42 17.65
C GLY A 394 10.12 -19.64 18.42
N ASP A 395 10.65 -19.41 19.62
CA ASP A 395 11.17 -20.47 20.49
C ASP A 395 10.14 -20.95 21.54
N GLY A 396 8.98 -20.30 21.60
CA GLY A 396 7.94 -20.58 22.59
C GLY A 396 8.15 -19.86 23.92
N LEU A 397 9.14 -18.96 24.06
CA LEU A 397 9.48 -18.34 25.33
C LEU A 397 8.49 -17.23 25.74
N LEU A 398 8.16 -16.35 24.79
CA LEU A 398 7.27 -15.20 25.01
C LEU A 398 5.79 -15.53 24.73
N GLY A 399 5.54 -16.51 23.88
CA GLY A 399 4.21 -16.92 23.44
C GLY A 399 4.24 -18.25 22.68
N PRO A 400 3.11 -18.76 22.19
CA PRO A 400 3.03 -20.03 21.46
C PRO A 400 3.88 -20.04 20.17
N SER A 401 4.41 -21.20 19.79
CA SER A 401 5.21 -21.34 18.57
C SER A 401 5.22 -22.74 17.94
N TYR A 402 5.32 -22.78 16.62
CA TYR A 402 5.56 -23.98 15.82
C TYR A 402 7.03 -24.32 15.57
N ARG A 403 7.98 -23.45 15.95
CA ARG A 403 9.44 -23.71 15.85
C ARG A 403 9.91 -24.14 14.45
N GLY A 404 9.31 -23.60 13.40
CA GLY A 404 9.60 -23.90 12.00
C GLY A 404 8.88 -25.14 11.46
N ASP A 405 7.92 -25.72 12.18
CA ASP A 405 7.14 -26.87 11.70
C ASP A 405 6.01 -26.45 10.76
N CYS A 406 6.01 -27.04 9.56
CA CYS A 406 4.98 -26.82 8.53
C CYS A 406 3.57 -27.32 8.92
N GLN A 407 3.41 -28.00 10.07
CA GLN A 407 2.08 -28.31 10.61
C GLN A 407 1.20 -27.07 10.80
N ILE A 408 1.80 -25.88 10.96
CA ILE A 408 1.06 -24.60 11.02
C ILE A 408 0.14 -24.41 9.82
N VAL A 409 0.55 -24.84 8.62
CA VAL A 409 -0.25 -24.72 7.39
C VAL A 409 -1.47 -25.64 7.45
N SER A 410 -1.30 -26.87 7.92
CA SER A 410 -2.41 -27.83 8.05
C SER A 410 -3.35 -27.53 9.21
N ALA A 411 -2.88 -26.75 10.19
CA ALA A 411 -3.62 -26.34 11.37
C ALA A 411 -4.28 -24.96 11.20
N ASP A 412 -4.11 -24.30 10.06
CA ASP A 412 -4.63 -22.96 9.80
C ASP A 412 -6.14 -22.83 10.11
N GLY A 413 -6.51 -21.81 10.88
CA GLY A 413 -7.86 -21.56 11.36
C GLY A 413 -8.38 -22.49 12.47
N SER A 414 -7.58 -23.46 12.94
CA SER A 414 -7.97 -24.35 14.04
C SER A 414 -7.60 -23.81 15.43
N GLU A 415 -8.32 -24.28 16.46
CA GLU A 415 -7.99 -24.01 17.86
C GLU A 415 -7.18 -25.18 18.44
N ILE A 416 -5.94 -24.93 18.87
CA ILE A 416 -5.01 -25.95 19.36
C ILE A 416 -4.44 -25.55 20.72
N GLU A 417 -4.35 -26.52 21.63
CA GLU A 417 -3.64 -26.34 22.90
C GLU A 417 -2.12 -26.41 22.68
N LEU A 418 -1.42 -25.33 23.03
CA LEU A 418 0.04 -25.24 22.94
C LEU A 418 0.64 -24.90 24.31
N THR A 419 1.83 -25.43 24.56
CA THR A 419 2.61 -25.13 25.76
C THR A 419 3.75 -24.17 25.44
N PHE A 420 3.94 -23.17 26.28
CA PHE A 420 4.94 -22.11 26.11
C PHE A 420 5.46 -21.63 27.48
N GLY A 421 6.45 -20.73 27.46
CA GLY A 421 7.16 -20.24 28.64
C GLY A 421 8.54 -20.91 28.82
N PRO A 422 9.40 -20.36 29.69
CA PRO A 422 10.79 -20.81 29.86
C PRO A 422 10.94 -22.31 30.14
N ASP A 423 9.96 -22.87 30.87
CA ASP A 423 9.94 -24.28 31.28
C ASP A 423 8.80 -25.08 30.61
N ASN A 424 8.16 -24.53 29.56
CA ASN A 424 6.91 -25.06 28.97
C ASN A 424 5.82 -25.29 30.03
N ASP A 425 5.72 -24.38 30.99
CA ASP A 425 4.87 -24.47 32.17
C ASP A 425 3.50 -23.81 31.97
N THR A 426 3.35 -23.00 30.91
CA THR A 426 2.07 -22.37 30.55
C THR A 426 1.42 -23.13 29.40
N SER A 427 0.11 -23.37 29.48
CA SER A 427 -0.66 -24.01 28.41
C SER A 427 -1.97 -23.25 28.20
N ALA A 428 -2.30 -22.97 26.95
CA ALA A 428 -3.55 -22.34 26.57
C ALA A 428 -3.96 -22.80 25.16
N VAL A 429 -5.23 -22.57 24.84
CA VAL A 429 -5.78 -22.82 23.50
C VAL A 429 -5.60 -21.55 22.68
N PHE A 430 -5.01 -21.69 21.49
CA PHE A 430 -4.76 -20.60 20.57
C PHE A 430 -5.39 -20.90 19.22
N LYS A 431 -5.92 -19.86 18.57
CA LYS A 431 -6.26 -19.93 17.15
C LYS A 431 -4.97 -19.88 16.34
N VAL A 432 -4.79 -20.86 15.46
CA VAL A 432 -3.63 -20.94 14.56
C VAL A 432 -3.92 -20.13 13.31
N GLN A 433 -2.94 -19.33 12.88
CA GLN A 433 -3.00 -18.52 11.68
C GLN A 433 -1.69 -18.78 10.91
N ALA A 434 -1.77 -19.38 9.73
CA ALA A 434 -0.58 -19.69 8.94
C ALA A 434 0.12 -18.43 8.42
N GLU A 435 -0.53 -17.27 8.52
CA GLU A 435 0.04 -15.96 8.30
C GLU A 435 1.27 -15.65 9.15
N ALA A 436 1.48 -16.36 10.25
CA ALA A 436 2.70 -16.28 11.05
C ALA A 436 3.98 -16.69 10.29
N ILE A 437 3.88 -17.29 9.10
CA ILE A 437 5.04 -17.69 8.28
C ILE A 437 5.87 -16.47 7.86
N ASN A 438 5.21 -15.39 7.46
CA ASN A 438 5.86 -14.14 7.04
C ASN A 438 5.25 -12.87 7.64
N GLY A 439 4.19 -13.02 8.44
CA GLY A 439 3.64 -11.95 9.26
C GLY A 439 4.52 -11.69 10.49
N ILE A 440 4.23 -10.57 11.16
CA ILE A 440 5.01 -10.11 12.32
C ILE A 440 4.17 -10.13 13.59
N ASN A 441 4.86 -10.08 14.73
CA ASN A 441 4.34 -10.02 16.10
C ASN A 441 3.65 -11.28 16.64
N PHE A 442 3.43 -12.32 15.83
CA PHE A 442 2.97 -13.61 16.33
C PHE A 442 3.87 -14.16 17.45
N GLY A 443 3.27 -14.67 18.52
CA GLY A 443 3.92 -15.37 19.63
C GLY A 443 4.81 -14.48 20.50
N ASN A 444 4.60 -13.17 20.51
CA ASN A 444 5.42 -12.20 21.26
C ASN A 444 4.88 -11.91 22.68
N GLY A 445 3.77 -12.53 23.07
CA GLY A 445 3.08 -12.37 24.34
C GLY A 445 2.11 -11.19 24.41
N ILE A 446 1.98 -10.41 23.34
CA ILE A 446 1.05 -9.30 23.19
C ILE A 446 -0.14 -9.80 22.37
N LYS A 447 -1.35 -9.45 22.79
CA LYS A 447 -2.58 -9.92 22.14
C LYS A 447 -3.02 -8.97 21.06
N ASP A 448 -3.51 -9.52 19.95
CA ASP A 448 -4.11 -8.77 18.84
C ASP A 448 -3.18 -7.71 18.21
N ASP A 449 -1.85 -7.89 18.29
CA ASP A 449 -0.86 -7.03 17.62
C ASP A 449 -0.23 -7.69 16.37
N GLU A 450 -0.73 -8.87 15.99
CA GLU A 450 -0.31 -9.62 14.81
C GLU A 450 -0.69 -8.90 13.52
N ARG A 451 0.21 -8.99 12.55
CA ARG A 451 0.05 -8.31 11.26
C ARG A 451 0.33 -9.25 10.11
N TYR A 452 -0.45 -9.10 9.06
CA TYR A 452 -0.25 -9.80 7.82
C TYR A 452 1.10 -9.43 7.21
N GLY A 453 1.82 -10.43 6.69
CA GLY A 453 2.85 -10.22 5.67
C GLY A 453 2.24 -10.29 4.27
N MET A 454 3.02 -10.76 3.30
CA MET A 454 2.53 -11.05 1.96
C MET A 454 1.59 -12.26 1.96
N ARG A 455 0.37 -12.09 1.43
CA ARG A 455 -0.64 -13.16 1.24
C ARG A 455 -0.86 -13.54 -0.21
N ARG A 456 -0.59 -12.64 -1.14
CA ARG A 456 -0.61 -12.91 -2.58
C ARG A 456 0.57 -12.24 -3.27
N PHE A 457 1.19 -12.95 -4.21
CA PHE A 457 2.11 -12.35 -5.17
C PHE A 457 1.61 -12.62 -6.58
N VAL A 458 1.29 -11.55 -7.30
CA VAL A 458 0.71 -11.60 -8.64
C VAL A 458 1.49 -10.69 -9.55
N TYR A 459 1.91 -11.19 -10.70
CA TYR A 459 2.45 -10.35 -11.77
C TYR A 459 1.46 -10.21 -12.93
N HIS A 460 1.52 -9.07 -13.61
CA HIS A 460 0.82 -8.82 -14.85
C HIS A 460 1.66 -7.92 -15.76
N ASN A 461 1.26 -7.80 -17.02
CA ASN A 461 2.00 -7.04 -18.03
C ASN A 461 1.09 -5.98 -18.67
N ASN A 462 1.67 -5.00 -19.36
CA ASN A 462 0.89 -4.07 -20.18
C ASN A 462 0.28 -4.76 -21.43
N THR A 463 0.92 -5.83 -21.92
CA THR A 463 0.60 -6.52 -23.17
C THR A 463 0.68 -8.04 -23.02
N GLY A 464 0.14 -8.77 -24.00
CA GLY A 464 0.09 -10.24 -23.97
C GLY A 464 -1.35 -10.78 -23.88
N PRO A 465 -1.53 -12.00 -23.34
CA PRO A 465 -2.85 -12.61 -23.18
C PRO A 465 -3.79 -11.74 -22.34
N ALA A 466 -5.05 -11.63 -22.75
CA ALA A 466 -6.00 -10.70 -22.12
C ALA A 466 -6.21 -10.92 -20.61
N TYR A 467 -5.99 -12.13 -20.11
CA TYR A 467 -6.13 -12.46 -18.68
C TYR A 467 -5.03 -11.84 -17.81
N SER A 468 -3.84 -11.59 -18.38
CA SER A 468 -2.63 -11.12 -17.70
C SER A 468 -2.22 -9.69 -18.07
N THR A 469 -3.06 -8.98 -18.82
CA THR A 469 -2.82 -7.57 -19.15
C THR A 469 -3.38 -6.63 -18.08
N ASP A 470 -3.05 -5.34 -18.15
CA ASP A 470 -3.65 -4.29 -17.31
C ASP A 470 -5.17 -4.42 -17.10
N PRO A 471 -5.68 -4.21 -15.87
CA PRO A 471 -7.10 -4.26 -15.58
C PRO A 471 -7.84 -3.02 -16.14
N GLN A 472 -9.10 -3.20 -16.51
CA GLN A 472 -9.92 -2.18 -17.19
C GLN A 472 -11.19 -1.78 -16.43
N GLN A 473 -11.55 -2.53 -15.39
CA GLN A 473 -12.77 -2.33 -14.61
C GLN A 473 -12.58 -2.86 -13.18
N ALA A 474 -13.27 -2.27 -12.21
CA ALA A 474 -13.09 -2.56 -10.78
C ALA A 474 -13.00 -4.07 -10.40
N PRO A 475 -13.84 -4.99 -10.93
CA PRO A 475 -13.69 -6.42 -10.60
C PRO A 475 -12.34 -7.02 -10.99
N GLN A 476 -11.71 -6.52 -12.06
CA GLN A 476 -10.40 -7.00 -12.51
C GLN A 476 -9.27 -6.54 -11.58
N TYR A 477 -9.31 -5.29 -11.11
CA TYR A 477 -8.39 -4.79 -10.08
C TYR A 477 -8.52 -5.61 -8.78
N TYR A 478 -9.75 -5.88 -8.37
CA TYR A 478 -10.02 -6.66 -7.16
C TYR A 478 -9.61 -8.14 -7.30
N ASN A 479 -9.77 -8.75 -8.48
CA ASN A 479 -9.28 -10.11 -8.74
C ASN A 479 -7.76 -10.18 -8.55
N PHE A 480 -7.05 -9.18 -9.08
CA PHE A 480 -5.62 -9.02 -8.95
C PHE A 480 -5.14 -8.92 -7.49
N LEU A 481 -5.82 -8.13 -6.64
CA LEU A 481 -5.58 -8.12 -5.18
C LEU A 481 -5.75 -9.49 -4.51
N GLN A 482 -6.52 -10.40 -5.11
CA GLN A 482 -6.84 -11.72 -4.58
C GLN A 482 -5.99 -12.86 -5.16
N GLY A 483 -5.05 -12.60 -6.08
CA GLY A 483 -4.40 -13.70 -6.80
C GLY A 483 -5.34 -14.43 -7.75
N ILE A 484 -6.20 -13.68 -8.45
CA ILE A 484 -7.14 -14.17 -9.44
C ILE A 484 -6.89 -13.39 -10.75
N TRP A 485 -6.87 -14.09 -11.88
CA TRP A 485 -6.72 -13.46 -13.18
C TRP A 485 -7.97 -12.66 -13.58
N LYS A 486 -7.85 -11.81 -14.61
CA LYS A 486 -8.96 -10.97 -15.10
C LYS A 486 -10.16 -11.77 -15.62
N ASP A 487 -9.93 -13.01 -16.05
CA ASP A 487 -10.96 -13.91 -16.53
C ASP A 487 -11.61 -14.75 -15.40
N ASN A 488 -11.26 -14.45 -14.14
CA ASN A 488 -11.69 -15.12 -12.90
C ASN A 488 -11.07 -16.50 -12.67
N SER A 489 -10.07 -16.91 -13.45
CA SER A 489 -9.31 -18.12 -13.13
C SER A 489 -8.36 -17.88 -11.93
N ARG A 490 -8.26 -18.88 -11.05
CA ARG A 490 -7.27 -18.89 -9.97
C ARG A 490 -5.88 -19.16 -10.56
N MET A 491 -4.86 -18.60 -9.93
CA MET A 491 -3.48 -18.93 -10.24
C MET A 491 -3.22 -20.41 -9.90
N LEU A 492 -2.47 -21.10 -10.76
CA LEU A 492 -2.04 -22.47 -10.59
C LEU A 492 -0.51 -22.52 -10.54
N TYR A 493 0.07 -23.43 -9.77
CA TYR A 493 1.53 -23.56 -9.70
C TYR A 493 2.13 -23.95 -11.06
N GLY A 494 3.25 -23.32 -11.43
CA GLY A 494 4.02 -23.58 -12.66
C GLY A 494 3.61 -22.74 -13.88
N GLY A 495 4.46 -22.75 -14.92
CA GLY A 495 4.27 -21.89 -16.10
C GLY A 495 4.20 -20.41 -15.72
N ASN A 496 3.31 -19.65 -16.37
CA ASN A 496 2.99 -18.27 -15.94
C ASN A 496 1.85 -18.21 -14.91
N ALA A 497 1.50 -19.34 -14.30
CA ALA A 497 0.37 -19.54 -13.38
C ALA A 497 -1.05 -19.52 -13.96
N HIS A 498 -1.23 -19.43 -15.27
CA HIS A 498 -2.53 -19.59 -15.90
C HIS A 498 -2.72 -21.03 -16.42
N VAL A 499 -3.94 -21.57 -16.29
CA VAL A 499 -4.28 -22.95 -16.68
C VAL A 499 -3.99 -23.27 -18.16
N THR A 500 -3.96 -22.26 -19.02
CA THR A 500 -3.67 -22.43 -20.45
C THR A 500 -2.21 -22.21 -20.83
N ALA A 501 -1.30 -22.03 -19.86
CA ALA A 501 0.06 -21.57 -20.10
C ALA A 501 1.09 -22.33 -19.25
N GLY A 502 1.00 -23.66 -19.31
CA GLY A 502 2.02 -24.56 -18.75
C GLY A 502 1.90 -24.81 -17.24
N ALA A 503 0.87 -24.28 -16.58
CA ALA A 503 0.63 -24.56 -15.17
C ALA A 503 0.33 -26.04 -14.93
N VAL A 504 0.86 -26.57 -13.83
CA VAL A 504 0.76 -27.98 -13.43
C VAL A 504 -0.12 -28.17 -12.21
N GLY A 505 -0.40 -27.11 -11.46
CA GLY A 505 -1.22 -27.13 -10.25
C GLY A 505 -0.46 -27.61 -9.01
N PRO A 506 -1.06 -27.51 -7.80
CA PRO A 506 -2.44 -27.08 -7.51
C PRO A 506 -2.63 -25.55 -7.63
N GLU A 507 -3.79 -25.03 -7.21
CA GLU A 507 -3.96 -23.59 -7.02
C GLU A 507 -2.90 -23.03 -6.08
N CYS A 508 -2.42 -21.83 -6.38
CA CYS A 508 -1.38 -21.17 -5.62
C CYS A 508 -1.68 -19.70 -5.34
N ASP A 509 -1.12 -19.18 -4.26
CA ASP A 509 -1.23 -17.77 -3.84
C ASP A 509 0.02 -16.93 -4.19
N PHE A 510 1.15 -17.59 -4.45
CA PHE A 510 2.43 -16.94 -4.78
C PHE A 510 2.97 -17.42 -6.13
N MET A 511 3.23 -16.49 -7.04
CA MET A 511 3.94 -16.78 -8.29
C MET A 511 5.46 -16.75 -8.06
N PHE A 512 6.15 -17.71 -8.68
CA PHE A 512 7.61 -17.79 -8.70
C PHE A 512 8.29 -17.72 -7.31
N PRO A 513 7.85 -18.52 -6.32
CA PRO A 513 8.42 -18.48 -4.97
C PRO A 513 9.85 -19.05 -4.88
N GLY A 514 10.37 -19.69 -5.93
CA GLY A 514 11.66 -20.37 -5.85
C GLY A 514 11.65 -21.45 -4.76
N ASP A 515 12.68 -21.45 -3.92
CA ASP A 515 12.84 -22.34 -2.76
C ASP A 515 12.31 -21.75 -1.43
N SER A 516 11.75 -20.54 -1.47
CA SER A 516 11.33 -19.79 -0.28
C SER A 516 10.00 -20.25 0.33
N ASP A 517 9.31 -21.23 -0.27
CA ASP A 517 8.07 -21.81 0.28
C ASP A 517 8.26 -23.30 0.66
N PRO A 518 9.09 -23.60 1.67
CA PRO A 518 9.41 -24.98 2.05
C PRO A 518 8.20 -25.74 2.58
N CYS A 519 7.20 -25.03 3.13
CA CYS A 519 5.97 -25.61 3.64
C CYS A 519 4.88 -25.78 2.59
N ASN A 520 5.12 -25.34 1.34
CA ASN A 520 4.10 -25.25 0.29
C ASN A 520 2.87 -24.45 0.77
N TRP A 521 3.08 -23.44 1.61
CA TRP A 521 2.03 -22.60 2.18
C TRP A 521 1.20 -21.93 1.10
N GLY A 522 1.84 -21.47 0.02
CA GLY A 522 1.15 -20.89 -1.13
C GLY A 522 0.16 -21.84 -1.79
N THR A 523 0.24 -23.14 -1.52
CA THR A 523 -0.65 -24.19 -2.06
C THR A 523 -1.45 -24.93 -0.97
N GLY A 524 -1.53 -24.35 0.24
CA GLY A 524 -2.22 -24.98 1.37
C GLY A 524 -1.55 -26.26 1.87
N GLY A 525 -0.23 -26.37 1.74
CA GLY A 525 0.56 -27.54 2.16
C GLY A 525 0.52 -28.71 1.17
N ILE A 526 -0.03 -28.50 -0.02
CA ILE A 526 -0.13 -29.53 -1.08
C ILE A 526 1.10 -29.44 -1.98
N PRO A 527 1.98 -30.45 -2.03
CA PRO A 527 3.15 -30.41 -2.91
C PRO A 527 2.76 -30.14 -4.38
N PRO A 528 3.43 -29.20 -5.06
CA PRO A 528 3.19 -28.94 -6.47
C PRO A 528 3.41 -30.16 -7.37
N ASN A 529 2.67 -30.21 -8.48
CA ASN A 529 2.89 -31.21 -9.53
C ASN A 529 4.16 -30.87 -10.35
N GLY A 530 4.47 -31.69 -11.35
CA GLY A 530 5.55 -31.39 -12.31
C GLY A 530 6.97 -31.58 -11.76
N GLY A 531 7.13 -32.04 -10.52
CA GLY A 531 8.43 -32.25 -9.88
C GLY A 531 9.02 -31.00 -9.22
N PHE A 532 8.27 -29.90 -9.18
CA PHE A 532 8.67 -28.70 -8.43
C PHE A 532 8.72 -28.99 -6.93
N ASN A 533 9.55 -28.23 -6.21
CA ASN A 533 9.79 -28.35 -4.78
C ASN A 533 10.27 -29.76 -4.36
N THR A 534 10.85 -30.51 -5.31
CA THR A 534 11.52 -31.78 -5.06
C THR A 534 12.94 -31.74 -5.62
N GLY A 535 13.95 -31.98 -4.79
CA GLY A 535 15.34 -31.80 -5.17
C GLY A 535 15.70 -30.32 -5.36
N GLU A 536 16.33 -29.98 -6.49
CA GLU A 536 16.79 -28.61 -6.83
C GLU A 536 15.93 -27.94 -7.92
N ILE A 537 14.71 -28.44 -8.16
CA ILE A 537 13.80 -27.89 -9.18
C ILE A 537 12.77 -27.00 -8.49
N TYR A 538 12.91 -25.69 -8.70
CA TYR A 538 12.04 -24.67 -8.12
C TYR A 538 11.34 -23.85 -9.20
N TRP A 539 10.16 -23.33 -8.88
CA TRP A 539 9.42 -22.46 -9.79
C TRP A 539 9.94 -21.03 -9.67
N THR A 540 10.81 -20.66 -10.60
CA THR A 540 11.20 -19.27 -10.87
C THR A 540 10.75 -18.89 -12.28
N GLU A 541 10.62 -17.60 -12.55
CA GLU A 541 10.23 -17.11 -13.88
C GLU A 541 11.23 -17.55 -14.96
N GLU A 542 12.53 -17.46 -14.66
CA GLU A 542 13.62 -17.90 -15.52
C GLU A 542 13.55 -19.40 -15.84
N VAL A 543 13.38 -20.25 -14.82
CA VAL A 543 13.41 -21.73 -14.99
C VAL A 543 12.27 -22.23 -15.87
N VAL A 544 11.10 -21.58 -15.83
CA VAL A 544 9.97 -21.93 -16.70
C VAL A 544 10.06 -21.32 -18.09
N GLY A 545 11.04 -20.46 -18.34
CA GLY A 545 11.32 -19.87 -19.65
C GLY A 545 10.25 -18.89 -20.11
N ASN A 546 9.67 -18.11 -19.20
CA ASN A 546 8.87 -16.96 -19.60
C ASN A 546 9.80 -15.94 -20.29
N ALA A 547 9.30 -15.26 -21.32
CA ALA A 547 10.07 -14.22 -21.98
C ALA A 547 10.14 -12.99 -21.07
N GLU A 548 11.35 -12.50 -20.81
CA GLU A 548 11.63 -11.25 -20.10
C GLU A 548 10.86 -10.06 -20.71
N GLY A 549 10.57 -9.05 -19.89
CA GLY A 549 9.84 -7.88 -20.38
C GLY A 549 9.28 -7.01 -19.27
N ASP A 550 8.52 -6.00 -19.66
CA ASP A 550 7.95 -5.00 -18.76
C ASP A 550 7.01 -5.67 -17.73
N ARG A 551 7.47 -5.74 -16.47
CA ARG A 551 6.80 -6.40 -15.36
C ARG A 551 6.11 -5.43 -14.42
N ARG A 552 4.85 -5.77 -14.09
CA ARG A 552 4.11 -5.18 -12.98
C ARG A 552 3.80 -6.26 -11.98
N PHE A 553 3.88 -5.95 -10.70
CA PHE A 553 3.45 -6.89 -9.68
C PHE A 553 2.70 -6.22 -8.54
N MET A 554 2.04 -7.07 -7.77
CA MET A 554 1.34 -6.72 -6.55
C MET A 554 1.74 -7.71 -5.47
N GLN A 555 1.96 -7.15 -4.30
CA GLN A 555 2.15 -7.90 -3.07
C GLN A 555 0.97 -7.61 -2.15
N SER A 556 -0.06 -8.44 -2.17
CA SER A 556 -1.28 -8.16 -1.43
C SER A 556 -1.27 -8.77 -0.03
N ALA A 557 -1.80 -8.04 0.95
CA ALA A 557 -2.11 -8.49 2.30
C ALA A 557 -3.62 -8.51 2.55
N GLY A 558 -4.09 -9.41 3.39
CA GLY A 558 -5.51 -9.64 3.71
C GLY A 558 -5.99 -11.06 3.42
N PRO A 559 -7.29 -11.35 3.59
CA PRO A 559 -8.36 -10.38 3.88
C PRO A 559 -8.41 -9.93 5.34
N PHE A 560 -8.77 -8.67 5.56
CA PHE A 560 -9.09 -8.12 6.89
C PHE A 560 -10.40 -7.32 6.87
N THR A 561 -10.91 -6.97 8.05
CA THR A 561 -12.14 -6.22 8.23
C THR A 561 -11.85 -4.78 8.66
N LEU A 562 -12.35 -3.81 7.90
CA LEU A 562 -12.30 -2.38 8.24
C LEU A 562 -13.69 -1.87 8.62
N LYS A 563 -13.94 -1.75 9.93
CA LYS A 563 -15.16 -1.16 10.47
C LYS A 563 -15.21 0.36 10.22
N PRO A 564 -16.39 0.99 10.25
CA PRO A 564 -16.50 2.45 10.30
C PRO A 564 -15.63 3.02 11.44
N GLY A 565 -14.76 3.97 11.11
CA GLY A 565 -13.82 4.60 12.02
C GLY A 565 -12.59 3.76 12.41
N ALA A 566 -12.49 2.51 11.95
CA ALA A 566 -11.31 1.70 12.18
C ALA A 566 -10.10 2.33 11.46
N VAL A 567 -8.98 2.37 12.18
CA VAL A 567 -7.67 2.78 11.71
C VAL A 567 -6.81 1.52 11.56
N ASN A 568 -6.10 1.42 10.45
CA ASN A 568 -5.07 0.41 10.26
C ASN A 568 -3.80 1.09 9.76
N TYR A 569 -2.64 0.58 10.16
CA TYR A 569 -1.35 1.18 9.84
C TYR A 569 -0.47 0.19 9.08
N ILE A 570 0.08 0.62 7.96
CA ILE A 570 0.85 -0.23 7.06
C ILE A 570 2.14 0.46 6.68
N THR A 571 3.27 -0.23 6.80
CA THR A 571 4.58 0.22 6.37
C THR A 571 5.16 -0.72 5.33
N VAL A 572 5.51 -0.16 4.17
CA VAL A 572 6.17 -0.82 3.05
C VAL A 572 7.60 -0.29 2.92
N GLY A 573 8.56 -1.17 2.69
CA GLY A 573 9.94 -0.81 2.38
C GLY A 573 10.33 -1.24 0.96
N ILE A 574 11.28 -0.52 0.37
CA ILE A 574 11.85 -0.81 -0.94
C ILE A 574 13.31 -1.24 -0.76
N PRO A 575 13.59 -2.51 -0.45
CA PRO A 575 14.95 -3.02 -0.38
C PRO A 575 15.60 -3.03 -1.77
N TRP A 576 16.90 -2.72 -1.80
CA TRP A 576 17.70 -2.71 -3.02
C TRP A 576 19.05 -3.34 -2.75
N ALA A 577 19.52 -4.19 -3.67
CA ALA A 577 20.81 -4.85 -3.53
C ALA A 577 21.51 -4.98 -4.89
N ARG A 578 22.83 -4.85 -4.88
CA ARG A 578 23.71 -5.08 -6.04
C ARG A 578 24.97 -5.80 -5.57
N ALA A 579 25.37 -6.84 -6.30
CA ALA A 579 26.47 -7.73 -5.95
C ALA A 579 27.87 -7.15 -6.25
#